data_AF-A0A8S1CSH8-F1
#
_entry.id   AF-A0A8S1CSH8-F1
#
_cell.length_a   1.000
_cell.length_b   1.000
_cell.length_c   1.000
_cell.angle_alpha   90.00
_cell.angle_beta   90.00
_cell.angle_gamma   90.00
#
_symmetry.space_group_name_H-M   'P 1'
#
loop_
_entity.id
_entity.type
_entity.pdbx_description
1 polymer ?
#
loop_
_entity_poly.entity_id
_entity_poly.type
_entity_poly.pdbx_seq_one_letter_code
_entity_poly.pdbx_strand_id
1 'polypeptide(L)'
;MASLAPHLNKLERCYSFLKQITRNLTDTEAHEVLASNISRDLRCHDDICLGLMVAILLEPELAEKHYRNLTFISRDGMQCVVNGLTQITAENFPKLSEAALNQLLWFTKELIKNVVLGVENLCWNILRCIPGGDISQRNLQVAEFMLDVFNQYRNWLDSNSFMIATVVYTYLRLIDDHGGIHIQTLNHLRQKEEGTLYAYYNMLLEFLSLKVCGKTCLINQEHSAQPSQAFNSCCK
;
A
#
# COMPACT_ATOMS: atom_id res chain seq x y z
N MET A 1 15.17 28.21 -3.43
CA MET A 1 15.51 27.04 -2.58
C MET A 1 14.25 26.63 -1.86
N ALA A 2 13.49 25.69 -2.43
CA ALA A 2 12.20 25.26 -1.89
C ALA A 2 12.44 24.47 -0.61
N SER A 3 11.77 24.89 0.48
CA SER A 3 11.69 24.17 1.74
C SER A 3 11.37 22.70 1.48
N LEU A 4 12.34 21.78 1.65
CA LEU A 4 12.02 20.36 1.82
C LEU A 4 11.01 20.27 2.97
N ALA A 5 9.91 19.56 2.75
CA ALA A 5 8.86 19.38 3.73
C ALA A 5 9.47 18.99 5.09
N PRO A 6 9.01 19.58 6.22
CA PRO A 6 9.60 19.36 7.54
C PRO A 6 9.70 17.87 7.93
N HIS A 7 8.81 17.04 7.39
CA HIS A 7 8.83 15.59 7.55
C HIS A 7 10.03 14.90 6.88
N LEU A 8 10.37 15.26 5.62
CA LEU A 8 11.54 14.70 4.94
C LEU A 8 12.85 15.05 5.66
N ASN A 9 12.93 16.29 6.18
CA ASN A 9 14.08 16.71 6.99
C ASN A 9 14.20 15.90 8.30
N LYS A 10 13.07 15.47 8.89
CA LYS A 10 13.09 14.58 10.06
C LYS A 10 13.64 13.20 9.65
N LEU A 11 13.11 12.62 8.58
CA LEU A 11 13.53 11.31 8.08
C LEU A 11 15.03 11.27 7.72
N GLU A 12 15.55 12.33 7.09
CA GLU A 12 16.97 12.45 6.77
C GLU A 12 17.85 12.47 8.02
N ARG A 13 17.41 13.15 9.09
CA ARG A 13 18.11 13.14 10.39
C ARG A 13 18.08 11.76 11.03
N CYS A 14 16.92 11.10 11.04
CA CYS A 14 16.77 9.75 11.58
C CYS A 14 17.68 8.76 10.84
N TYR A 15 17.75 8.84 9.51
CA TYR A 15 18.63 8.01 8.69
C TYR A 15 20.12 8.31 8.93
N SER A 16 20.48 9.59 9.04
CA SER A 16 21.86 10.00 9.35
C SER A 16 22.30 9.52 10.73
N PHE A 17 21.41 9.59 11.72
CA PHE A 17 21.63 9.07 13.06
C PHE A 17 21.83 7.55 13.04
N LEU A 18 20.97 6.81 12.34
CA LEU A 18 21.13 5.36 12.15
C LEU A 18 22.51 5.04 11.56
N LYS A 19 22.90 5.71 10.48
CA LYS A 19 24.20 5.50 9.83
C LYS A 19 25.38 5.78 10.76
N GLN A 20 25.25 6.77 11.65
CA GLN A 20 26.29 7.11 12.62
C GLN A 20 26.48 5.99 13.66
N ILE A 21 25.38 5.48 14.22
CA ILE A 21 25.44 4.46 15.28
C ILE A 21 25.77 3.07 14.74
N THR A 22 25.49 2.78 13.47
CA THR A 22 25.82 1.48 12.84
C THR A 22 27.11 1.50 12.04
N ARG A 23 27.92 2.57 12.12
CA ARG A 23 29.10 2.74 11.28
C ARG A 23 30.18 1.72 11.63
N ASN A 24 30.68 1.00 10.61
CA ASN A 24 31.76 0.00 10.72
C ASN A 24 31.49 -1.11 11.74
N LEU A 25 30.22 -1.36 12.06
CA LEU A 25 29.82 -2.47 12.92
C LEU A 25 29.57 -3.71 12.07
N THR A 26 29.89 -4.87 12.63
CA THR A 26 29.39 -6.13 12.11
C THR A 26 27.88 -6.25 12.34
N ASP A 27 27.24 -7.21 11.68
CA ASP A 27 25.79 -7.39 11.74
C ASP A 27 25.29 -7.65 13.17
N THR A 28 26.04 -8.45 13.92
CA THR A 28 25.74 -8.77 15.32
C THR A 28 25.90 -7.55 16.22
N GLU A 29 27.01 -6.81 16.07
CA GLU A 29 27.28 -5.60 16.85
C GLU A 29 26.26 -4.50 16.55
N ALA A 30 25.86 -4.34 15.29
CA ALA A 30 24.85 -3.36 14.90
C ALA A 30 23.52 -3.66 15.62
N HIS A 31 23.10 -4.92 15.66
CA HIS A 31 21.88 -5.30 16.36
C HIS A 31 21.93 -4.98 17.86
N GLU A 32 23.02 -5.35 18.53
CA GLU A 32 23.22 -5.08 19.96
C GLU A 32 23.25 -3.58 20.27
N VAL A 33 23.91 -2.79 19.42
CA VAL A 33 23.97 -1.32 19.56
C VAL A 33 22.59 -0.71 19.38
N LEU A 34 21.81 -1.13 18.39
CA LEU A 34 20.44 -0.65 18.18
C LEU A 34 19.56 -0.95 19.39
N ALA A 35 19.56 -2.20 19.88
CA ALA A 35 18.78 -2.61 21.04
C ALA A 35 19.19 -1.87 22.33
N SER A 36 20.49 -1.65 22.51
CA SER A 36 21.05 -0.91 23.66
C SER A 36 20.64 0.57 23.64
N ASN A 37 20.68 1.24 22.49
CA ASN A 37 20.27 2.64 22.37
C ASN A 37 18.77 2.84 22.70
N ILE A 38 17.90 1.97 22.17
CA ILE A 38 16.45 2.03 22.44
C ILE A 38 16.14 1.74 23.92
N SER A 39 16.96 0.92 24.56
CA SER A 39 16.82 0.62 26.00
C SER A 39 17.26 1.78 26.89
N ARG A 40 18.15 2.66 26.41
CA ARG A 40 18.66 3.81 27.17
C ARG A 40 17.76 5.04 27.04
N ASP A 41 17.20 5.30 25.86
CA ASP A 41 16.30 6.43 25.63
C ASP A 41 15.13 6.02 24.74
N LEU A 42 13.92 6.09 25.29
CA LEU A 42 12.68 5.81 24.57
C LEU A 42 12.48 6.76 23.37
N ARG A 43 13.06 7.97 23.40
CA ARG A 43 12.98 8.90 22.27
C ARG A 43 13.80 8.44 21.07
N CYS A 44 14.83 7.62 21.29
CA CYS A 44 15.62 7.04 20.21
C CYS A 44 14.88 5.92 19.47
N HIS A 45 13.79 5.38 20.04
CA HIS A 45 12.99 4.34 19.40
C HIS A 45 12.52 4.78 18.02
N ASP A 46 11.81 5.90 17.94
CA ASP A 46 11.21 6.39 16.71
C ASP A 46 12.28 6.81 15.70
N ASP A 47 13.36 7.45 16.16
CA ASP A 47 14.47 7.86 15.29
C ASP A 47 15.16 6.66 14.64
N ILE A 48 15.36 5.58 15.39
CA ILE A 48 15.97 4.35 14.87
C ILE A 48 14.99 3.62 13.94
N CYS A 49 13.72 3.49 14.32
CA CYS A 49 12.71 2.83 13.49
C CYS A 49 12.48 3.56 12.16
N LEU A 50 12.36 4.88 12.19
CA LEU A 50 12.25 5.72 10.99
C LEU A 50 13.54 5.71 10.17
N GLY A 51 14.70 5.67 10.84
CA GLY A 51 15.99 5.50 10.17
C GLY A 51 16.06 4.19 9.39
N LEU A 52 15.65 3.07 10.00
CA LEU A 52 15.60 1.76 9.34
C LEU A 52 14.57 1.73 8.22
N MET A 53 13.42 2.39 8.41
CA MET A 53 12.42 2.56 7.35
C MET A 53 13.02 3.23 6.12
N VAL A 54 13.76 4.34 6.30
CA VAL A 54 14.45 5.03 5.19
C VAL A 54 15.54 4.14 4.60
N ALA A 55 16.29 3.40 5.42
CA ALA A 55 17.30 2.46 4.94
C ALA A 55 16.68 1.36 4.04
N ILE A 56 15.52 0.82 4.40
CA ILE A 56 14.77 -0.15 3.56
C ILE A 56 14.39 0.47 2.22
N LEU A 57 13.92 1.73 2.20
CA LEU A 57 13.51 2.42 0.98
C LEU A 57 14.69 2.75 0.05
N LEU A 58 15.89 3.00 0.60
CA LEU A 58 17.07 3.43 -0.15
C LEU A 58 18.06 2.30 -0.48
N GLU A 59 18.05 1.21 0.28
CA GLU A 59 19.02 0.12 0.17
C GLU A 59 18.34 -1.23 -0.10
N PRO A 60 17.84 -1.48 -1.32
CA PRO A 60 17.16 -2.73 -1.70
C PRO A 60 17.90 -4.01 -1.31
N GLU A 61 19.22 -4.03 -1.50
CA GLU A 61 20.08 -5.18 -1.21
C GLU A 61 20.14 -5.54 0.28
N LEU A 62 19.83 -4.57 1.15
CA LEU A 62 19.86 -4.73 2.61
C LEU A 62 18.45 -4.68 3.22
N ALA A 63 17.40 -4.55 2.39
CA ALA A 63 16.03 -4.33 2.84
C ALA A 63 15.53 -5.44 3.79
N GLU A 64 15.74 -6.72 3.45
CA GLU A 64 15.34 -7.84 4.32
C GLU A 64 16.03 -7.83 5.68
N LYS A 65 17.31 -7.45 5.70
CA LYS A 65 18.10 -7.35 6.93
C LYS A 65 17.60 -6.21 7.80
N HIS A 66 17.40 -5.02 7.21
CA HIS A 66 16.88 -3.86 7.92
C HIS A 66 15.46 -4.11 8.43
N TYR A 67 14.61 -4.79 7.65
CA TYR A 67 13.26 -5.18 8.06
C TYR A 67 13.28 -6.16 9.23
N ARG A 68 14.15 -7.18 9.20
CA ARG A 68 14.35 -8.11 10.32
C ARG A 68 14.78 -7.35 11.58
N ASN A 69 15.77 -6.46 11.47
CA ASN A 69 16.18 -5.62 12.61
C ASN A 69 15.03 -4.79 13.14
N LEU A 70 14.24 -4.18 12.26
CA LEU A 70 13.07 -3.40 12.64
C LEU A 70 12.05 -4.24 13.43
N THR A 71 11.74 -5.45 12.96
CA THR A 71 10.76 -6.34 13.64
C THR A 71 11.20 -6.74 15.05
N PHE A 72 12.50 -6.85 15.30
CA PHE A 72 13.03 -7.20 16.62
C PHE A 72 13.06 -6.02 17.60
N ILE A 73 13.32 -4.81 17.10
CA ILE A 73 13.55 -3.64 17.97
C ILE A 73 12.31 -2.77 18.17
N SER A 74 11.31 -2.87 17.28
CA SER A 74 10.09 -2.09 17.38
C SER A 74 9.29 -2.48 18.62
N ARG A 75 8.99 -1.49 19.46
CA ARG A 75 8.22 -1.63 20.71
C ARG A 75 6.75 -1.25 20.55
N ASP A 76 6.43 -0.53 19.49
CA ASP A 76 5.12 0.02 19.19
C ASP A 76 4.33 -0.81 18.16
N GLY A 77 4.82 -2.01 17.80
CA GLY A 77 4.19 -2.81 16.74
C GLY A 77 4.29 -2.13 15.36
N MET A 78 5.40 -1.45 15.10
CA MET A 78 5.75 -0.75 13.86
C MET A 78 4.83 0.43 13.50
N GLN A 79 4.06 0.97 14.44
CA GLN A 79 3.13 2.08 14.18
C GLN A 79 3.83 3.34 13.67
N CYS A 80 4.95 3.75 14.26
CA CYS A 80 5.74 4.89 13.79
C CYS A 80 6.18 4.72 12.33
N VAL A 81 6.51 3.49 11.93
CA VAL A 81 6.91 3.15 10.55
C VAL A 81 5.72 3.18 9.60
N VAL A 82 4.59 2.55 9.96
CA VAL A 82 3.37 2.59 9.14
C VAL A 82 2.92 4.03 8.91
N ASN A 83 2.95 4.86 9.94
CA ASN A 83 2.62 6.29 9.84
C ASN A 83 3.60 7.05 8.94
N GLY A 84 4.91 6.79 9.09
CA GLY A 84 5.95 7.38 8.25
C GLY A 84 5.79 7.02 6.77
N LEU A 85 5.55 5.74 6.46
CA LEU A 85 5.28 5.27 5.10
C LEU A 85 4.02 5.89 4.53
N THR A 86 2.93 5.91 5.31
CA THR A 86 1.66 6.50 4.90
C THR A 86 1.83 7.97 4.54
N GLN A 87 2.61 8.73 5.33
CA GLN A 87 2.89 10.13 5.06
C GLN A 87 3.75 10.31 3.79
N ILE A 88 4.78 9.47 3.60
CA ILE A 88 5.59 9.48 2.36
C ILE A 88 4.70 9.23 1.13
N THR A 89 3.81 8.24 1.20
CA THR A 89 2.86 7.94 0.13
C THR A 89 1.93 9.12 -0.12
N ALA A 90 1.32 9.69 0.91
CA ALA A 90 0.37 10.80 0.74
C ALA A 90 1.01 12.06 0.13
N GLU A 91 2.25 12.39 0.50
CA GLU A 91 2.88 13.67 0.14
C GLU A 91 3.86 13.57 -1.04
N ASN A 92 4.49 12.42 -1.26
CA ASN A 92 5.68 12.31 -2.11
C ASN A 92 5.65 11.14 -3.11
N PHE A 93 4.57 10.36 -3.18
CA PHE A 93 4.46 9.22 -4.12
C PHE A 93 4.88 9.51 -5.57
N PRO A 94 4.45 10.61 -6.22
CA PRO A 94 4.86 10.89 -7.60
C PRO A 94 6.35 11.25 -7.73
N LYS A 95 7.01 11.64 -6.63
CA LYS A 95 8.43 12.02 -6.58
C LYS A 95 9.35 10.86 -6.24
N LEU A 96 8.79 9.70 -5.83
CA LEU A 96 9.61 8.54 -5.48
C LEU A 96 10.33 8.01 -6.72
N SER A 97 11.63 7.75 -6.57
CA SER A 97 12.39 7.00 -7.58
C SER A 97 11.77 5.61 -7.78
N GLU A 98 12.06 4.98 -8.92
CA GLU A 98 11.55 3.64 -9.22
C GLU A 98 11.99 2.61 -8.17
N ALA A 99 13.26 2.67 -7.74
CA ALA A 99 13.78 1.82 -6.68
C ALA A 99 13.04 2.02 -5.34
N ALA A 100 12.79 3.28 -4.95
CA ALA A 100 12.08 3.58 -3.70
C ALA A 100 10.60 3.20 -3.76
N LEU A 101 9.96 3.34 -4.93
CA LEU A 101 8.59 2.86 -5.15
C LEU A 101 8.51 1.34 -5.01
N ASN A 102 9.41 0.61 -5.65
CA ASN A 102 9.44 -0.86 -5.56
C ASN A 102 9.69 -1.31 -4.11
N GLN A 103 10.56 -0.63 -3.38
CA GLN A 103 10.78 -0.91 -1.96
C GLN A 103 9.57 -0.55 -1.08
N LEU A 104 8.88 0.56 -1.35
CA LEU A 104 7.64 0.90 -0.66
C LEU A 104 6.57 -0.19 -0.83
N LEU A 105 6.41 -0.69 -2.06
CA LEU A 105 5.47 -1.76 -2.39
C LEU A 105 5.86 -3.07 -1.71
N TRP A 106 7.15 -3.47 -1.79
CA TRP A 106 7.68 -4.63 -1.10
C TRP A 106 7.47 -4.55 0.42
N PHE A 107 7.77 -3.40 1.02
CA PHE A 107 7.62 -3.18 2.46
C PHE A 107 6.14 -3.24 2.86
N THR A 108 5.24 -2.64 2.09
CA THR A 108 3.79 -2.75 2.31
C THR A 108 3.34 -4.21 2.32
N LYS A 109 3.82 -5.02 1.37
CA LYS A 109 3.53 -6.46 1.32
C LYS A 109 4.01 -7.19 2.57
N GLU A 110 5.24 -6.93 3.03
CA GLU A 110 5.77 -7.57 4.25
C GLU A 110 5.00 -7.15 5.51
N LEU A 111 4.51 -5.91 5.58
CA LEU A 111 3.66 -5.45 6.68
C LEU A 111 2.29 -6.17 6.70
N ILE A 112 1.67 -6.39 5.55
CA ILE A 112 0.43 -7.18 5.43
C ILE A 112 0.66 -8.63 5.83
N LYS A 113 1.74 -9.24 5.32
CA LYS A 113 2.14 -10.62 5.62
C LYS A 113 2.31 -10.87 7.12
N ASN A 114 2.87 -9.90 7.84
CA ASN A 114 3.06 -9.97 9.29
C ASN A 114 1.88 -9.40 10.10
N VAL A 115 0.75 -9.08 9.44
CA VAL A 115 -0.49 -8.59 10.06
C VAL A 115 -0.24 -7.38 10.97
N VAL A 116 0.61 -6.46 10.51
CA VAL A 116 0.88 -5.21 11.23
C VAL A 116 -0.39 -4.36 11.21
N LEU A 117 -0.75 -3.77 12.35
CA LEU A 117 -1.97 -2.96 12.48
C LEU A 117 -1.86 -1.64 11.72
N GLY A 118 -2.96 -1.18 11.12
CA GLY A 118 -3.05 0.14 10.48
C GLY A 118 -2.51 0.20 9.05
N VAL A 119 -2.05 -0.93 8.50
CA VAL A 119 -1.53 -1.04 7.13
C VAL A 119 -2.62 -0.79 6.09
N GLU A 120 -3.89 -0.97 6.43
CA GLU A 120 -5.05 -0.67 5.58
C GLU A 120 -5.04 0.80 5.12
N ASN A 121 -4.66 1.72 6.00
CA ASN A 121 -4.57 3.14 5.67
C ASN A 121 -3.42 3.42 4.68
N LEU A 122 -2.30 2.72 4.82
CA LEU A 122 -1.19 2.79 3.86
C LEU A 122 -1.65 2.27 2.48
N CYS A 123 -2.30 1.11 2.43
CA CYS A 123 -2.83 0.54 1.19
C CYS A 123 -3.86 1.46 0.55
N TRP A 124 -4.76 2.05 1.33
CA TRP A 124 -5.75 3.02 0.84
C TRP A 124 -5.07 4.25 0.21
N ASN A 125 -4.00 4.78 0.81
CA ASN A 125 -3.23 5.88 0.23
C ASN A 125 -2.52 5.47 -1.07
N ILE A 126 -1.98 4.25 -1.15
CA ILE A 126 -1.37 3.74 -2.40
C ILE A 126 -2.42 3.62 -3.50
N LEU A 127 -3.60 3.05 -3.20
CA LEU A 127 -4.68 2.90 -4.19
C LEU A 127 -5.18 4.25 -4.72
N ARG A 128 -5.19 5.30 -3.88
CA ARG A 128 -5.50 6.67 -4.32
C ARG A 128 -4.48 7.25 -5.28
N CYS A 129 -3.27 6.73 -5.28
CA CYS A 129 -2.22 7.16 -6.20
C CYS A 129 -2.27 6.46 -7.56
N ILE A 130 -3.29 5.63 -7.80
CA ILE A 130 -3.54 4.97 -9.10
C ILE A 130 -4.66 5.73 -9.82
N PRO A 131 -4.34 6.76 -10.62
CA PRO A 131 -5.35 7.46 -11.42
C PRO A 131 -5.95 6.55 -12.49
N GLY A 132 -7.28 6.62 -12.64
CA GLY A 132 -7.94 6.06 -13.82
C GLY A 132 -7.57 6.83 -15.08
N GLY A 133 -7.48 6.12 -16.21
CA GLY A 133 -7.13 6.64 -17.53
C GLY A 133 -5.63 6.82 -17.77
N ASP A 134 -4.78 6.64 -16.76
CA ASP A 134 -3.32 6.63 -16.92
C ASP A 134 -2.82 5.20 -17.20
N ILE A 135 -2.36 4.97 -18.42
CA ILE A 135 -1.81 3.69 -18.87
C ILE A 135 -0.27 3.65 -18.82
N SER A 136 0.35 4.57 -18.08
CA SER A 136 1.79 4.56 -17.88
C SER A 136 2.25 3.24 -17.22
N GLN A 137 3.42 2.76 -17.61
CA GLN A 137 3.98 1.52 -17.06
C GLN A 137 4.07 1.56 -15.53
N ARG A 138 4.44 2.72 -14.96
CA ARG A 138 4.50 2.94 -13.52
C ARG A 138 3.13 2.74 -12.85
N ASN A 139 2.06 3.29 -13.43
CA ASN A 139 0.70 3.15 -12.88
C ASN A 139 0.24 1.69 -12.93
N LEU A 140 0.44 1.03 -14.08
CA LEU A 140 0.09 -0.37 -14.29
C LEU A 140 0.85 -1.30 -13.34
N GLN A 141 2.14 -1.05 -13.10
CA GLN A 141 2.95 -1.83 -12.16
C GLN A 141 2.42 -1.73 -10.72
N VAL A 142 2.05 -0.54 -10.27
CA VAL A 142 1.47 -0.34 -8.93
C VAL A 142 0.11 -1.04 -8.83
N ALA A 143 -0.74 -0.88 -9.85
CA ALA A 143 -2.06 -1.51 -9.90
C ALA A 143 -1.97 -3.04 -9.88
N GLU A 144 -1.11 -3.63 -10.71
CA GLU A 144 -0.90 -5.08 -10.73
C GLU A 144 -0.34 -5.58 -9.39
N PHE A 145 0.69 -4.92 -8.87
CA PHE A 145 1.33 -5.35 -7.62
C PHE A 145 0.35 -5.37 -6.45
N MET A 146 -0.44 -4.29 -6.29
CA MET A 146 -1.42 -4.21 -5.21
C MET A 146 -2.50 -5.28 -5.36
N LEU A 147 -2.94 -5.57 -6.59
CA LEU A 147 -3.92 -6.60 -6.87
C LEU A 147 -3.41 -7.99 -6.50
N ASP A 148 -2.16 -8.29 -6.88
CA ASP A 148 -1.51 -9.56 -6.57
C ASP A 148 -1.34 -9.73 -5.06
N VAL A 149 -1.00 -8.66 -4.33
CA VAL A 149 -0.93 -8.67 -2.86
C VAL A 149 -2.29 -8.95 -2.23
N PHE A 150 -3.37 -8.29 -2.67
CA PHE A 150 -4.71 -8.54 -2.14
C PHE A 150 -5.22 -9.94 -2.43
N ASN A 151 -4.90 -10.49 -3.60
CA ASN A 151 -5.21 -11.87 -3.95
C ASN A 151 -4.41 -12.87 -3.11
N GLN A 152 -3.13 -12.59 -2.88
CA GLN A 152 -2.26 -13.44 -2.07
C GLN A 152 -2.70 -13.46 -0.59
N TYR A 153 -3.08 -12.29 -0.04
CA TYR A 153 -3.47 -12.14 1.37
C TYR A 153 -4.97 -11.87 1.51
N ARG A 154 -5.79 -12.65 0.79
CA ARG A 154 -7.25 -12.47 0.73
C ARG A 154 -7.90 -12.49 2.12
N ASN A 155 -7.50 -13.42 2.98
CA ASN A 155 -8.04 -13.53 4.34
C ASN A 155 -7.78 -12.27 5.20
N TRP A 156 -6.66 -11.57 4.97
CA TRP A 156 -6.39 -10.30 5.63
C TRP A 156 -7.31 -9.21 5.09
N LEU A 157 -7.52 -9.15 3.77
CA LEU A 157 -8.45 -8.19 3.16
C LEU A 157 -9.90 -8.44 3.59
N ASP A 158 -10.34 -9.70 3.64
CA ASP A 158 -11.67 -10.14 4.09
C ASP A 158 -12.02 -9.65 5.50
N SER A 159 -11.03 -9.38 6.34
CA SER A 159 -11.23 -8.87 7.70
C SER A 159 -11.70 -7.40 7.76
N ASN A 160 -11.58 -6.65 6.66
CA ASN A 160 -11.88 -5.23 6.63
C ASN A 160 -12.81 -4.86 5.45
N SER A 161 -14.10 -4.73 5.77
CA SER A 161 -15.16 -4.42 4.79
C SER A 161 -14.96 -3.09 4.05
N PHE A 162 -14.43 -2.06 4.72
CA PHE A 162 -14.10 -0.79 4.08
C PHE A 162 -12.98 -0.93 3.06
N MET A 163 -11.95 -1.72 3.39
CA MET A 163 -10.85 -1.98 2.48
C MET A 163 -11.31 -2.76 1.24
N ILE A 164 -12.17 -3.76 1.42
CA ILE A 164 -12.78 -4.50 0.30
C ILE A 164 -13.53 -3.55 -0.63
N ALA A 165 -14.38 -2.68 -0.08
CA ALA A 165 -15.11 -1.70 -0.87
C ALA A 165 -14.18 -0.74 -1.64
N THR A 166 -13.06 -0.35 -1.03
CA THR A 166 -12.04 0.50 -1.68
C THR A 166 -11.38 -0.23 -2.84
N VAL A 167 -10.86 -1.45 -2.61
CA VAL A 167 -10.20 -2.28 -3.63
C VAL A 167 -11.14 -2.48 -4.82
N VAL A 168 -12.36 -2.91 -4.54
CA VAL A 168 -13.39 -3.13 -5.54
C VAL A 168 -13.67 -1.88 -6.36
N TYR A 169 -13.90 -0.73 -5.70
CA TYR A 169 -14.18 0.52 -6.39
C TYR A 169 -13.02 0.94 -7.29
N THR A 170 -11.77 0.83 -6.81
CA THR A 170 -10.59 1.16 -7.59
C THR A 170 -10.48 0.29 -8.85
N TYR A 171 -10.56 -1.04 -8.72
CA TYR A 171 -10.37 -1.94 -9.87
C TYR A 171 -11.56 -1.96 -10.84
N LEU A 172 -12.79 -1.72 -10.37
CA LEU A 172 -13.93 -1.52 -11.29
C LEU A 172 -13.68 -0.34 -12.24
N ARG A 173 -13.13 0.75 -11.72
CA ARG A 173 -12.80 1.93 -12.55
C ARG A 173 -11.66 1.62 -13.52
N LEU A 174 -10.64 0.87 -13.10
CA LEU A 174 -9.46 0.56 -13.91
C LEU A 174 -9.77 -0.42 -15.06
N ILE A 175 -10.68 -1.37 -14.87
CA ILE A 175 -11.09 -2.33 -15.92
C ILE A 175 -11.60 -1.61 -17.16
N ASP A 176 -12.40 -0.55 -17.00
CA ASP A 176 -12.91 0.24 -18.13
C ASP A 176 -11.76 0.90 -18.92
N ASP A 177 -10.71 1.36 -18.23
CA ASP A 177 -9.55 1.96 -18.87
C ASP A 177 -8.65 0.92 -19.56
N HIS A 178 -8.51 -0.28 -18.96
CA HIS A 178 -7.73 -1.38 -19.52
C HIS A 178 -8.44 -2.10 -20.68
N GLY A 179 -9.78 -2.04 -20.73
CA GLY A 179 -10.59 -2.69 -21.76
C GLY A 179 -10.56 -2.01 -23.13
N GLY A 180 -10.27 -0.72 -23.19
CA GLY A 180 -10.24 0.05 -24.44
C GLY A 180 -9.02 -0.18 -25.33
N ILE A 181 -7.97 -0.86 -24.83
CA ILE A 181 -6.65 -0.93 -25.48
C ILE A 181 -6.22 -2.39 -25.65
N HIS A 182 -6.07 -2.83 -26.90
CA HIS A 182 -5.70 -4.21 -27.29
C HIS A 182 -4.20 -4.56 -27.07
N ILE A 183 -3.66 -4.32 -25.88
CA ILE A 183 -2.32 -4.79 -25.49
C ILE A 183 -2.46 -6.08 -24.70
N GLN A 184 -1.74 -7.14 -25.09
CA GLN A 184 -1.81 -8.47 -24.46
C GLN A 184 -1.57 -8.43 -22.94
N THR A 185 -0.65 -7.59 -22.47
CA THR A 185 -0.39 -7.37 -21.03
C THR A 185 -1.61 -6.81 -20.29
N LEU A 186 -2.34 -5.86 -20.90
CA LEU A 186 -3.55 -5.29 -20.30
C LEU A 186 -4.69 -6.30 -20.23
N ASN A 187 -4.81 -7.20 -21.22
CA ASN A 187 -5.80 -8.27 -21.17
C ASN A 187 -5.56 -9.23 -20.00
N HIS A 188 -4.30 -9.56 -19.69
CA HIS A 188 -3.95 -10.40 -18.53
C HIS A 188 -4.29 -9.70 -17.21
N LEU A 189 -3.95 -8.42 -17.09
CA LEU A 189 -4.32 -7.61 -15.93
C LEU A 189 -5.83 -7.55 -15.74
N ARG A 190 -6.56 -7.27 -16.81
CA ARG A 190 -8.02 -7.20 -16.79
C ARG A 190 -8.66 -8.50 -16.30
N GLN A 191 -8.15 -9.64 -16.75
CA GLN A 191 -8.64 -10.95 -16.29
C GLN A 191 -8.39 -11.16 -14.79
N LYS A 192 -7.23 -10.74 -14.26
CA LYS A 192 -6.97 -10.78 -12.81
C LYS A 192 -7.95 -9.86 -12.07
N GLU A 193 -8.15 -8.65 -12.55
CA GLU A 193 -9.07 -7.66 -11.95
C GLU A 193 -10.50 -8.19 -11.89
N GLU A 194 -11.02 -8.69 -13.01
CA GLU A 194 -12.33 -9.33 -13.12
C GLU A 194 -12.47 -10.52 -12.15
N GLY A 195 -11.44 -11.36 -12.06
CA GLY A 195 -11.42 -12.51 -11.15
C GLY A 195 -11.48 -12.12 -9.67
N THR A 196 -10.69 -11.12 -9.26
CA THR A 196 -10.74 -10.56 -7.91
C THR A 196 -12.12 -10.01 -7.61
N LEU A 197 -12.68 -9.20 -8.50
CA LEU A 197 -14.00 -8.61 -8.32
C LEU A 197 -15.12 -9.65 -8.23
N TYR A 198 -15.04 -10.71 -9.05
CA TYR A 198 -16.00 -11.81 -8.99
C TYR A 198 -15.96 -12.52 -7.63
N ALA A 199 -14.75 -12.72 -7.06
CA ALA A 199 -14.60 -13.28 -5.72
C ALA A 199 -15.23 -12.41 -4.63
N TYR A 200 -15.37 -11.10 -4.86
CA TYR A 200 -16.02 -10.16 -3.94
C TYR A 200 -17.43 -9.75 -4.36
N TYR A 201 -17.95 -10.28 -5.47
CA TYR A 201 -19.24 -9.92 -6.06
C TYR A 201 -20.42 -10.08 -5.08
N ASN A 202 -20.41 -11.15 -4.27
CA ASN A 202 -21.43 -11.39 -3.25
C ASN A 202 -21.40 -10.33 -2.14
N MET A 203 -20.21 -9.84 -1.76
CA MET A 203 -20.06 -8.77 -0.77
C MET A 203 -20.36 -7.38 -1.36
N LEU A 204 -20.12 -7.22 -2.67
CA LEU A 204 -20.51 -6.08 -3.48
C LEU A 204 -22.03 -5.90 -3.55
N LEU A 205 -22.80 -6.99 -3.66
CA LEU A 205 -24.26 -6.95 -3.62
C LEU A 205 -24.76 -6.44 -2.27
N GLU A 206 -24.13 -6.83 -1.16
CA GLU A 206 -24.43 -6.28 0.17
C GLU A 206 -24.06 -4.80 0.27
N PHE A 207 -22.87 -4.39 -0.20
CA PHE A 207 -22.44 -2.98 -0.17
C PHE A 207 -23.27 -2.05 -1.07
N LEU A 208 -23.62 -2.52 -2.27
CA LEU A 208 -24.53 -1.82 -3.17
C LEU A 208 -25.94 -1.77 -2.56
N SER A 209 -26.42 -2.85 -1.92
CA SER A 209 -27.70 -2.81 -1.19
C SER A 209 -27.70 -1.79 -0.04
N LEU A 210 -26.56 -1.62 0.66
CA LEU A 210 -26.39 -0.64 1.73
C LEU A 210 -26.31 0.81 1.21
N LYS A 211 -25.73 1.06 0.03
CA LYS A 211 -25.73 2.38 -0.62
C LYS A 211 -27.04 2.70 -1.36
N VAL A 212 -27.77 1.70 -1.86
CA VAL A 212 -29.10 1.86 -2.47
C VAL A 212 -30.14 2.35 -1.44
N CYS A 213 -29.94 2.05 -0.15
CA CYS A 213 -30.80 2.57 0.92
C CYS A 213 -30.48 4.04 1.33
N GLY A 214 -29.39 4.64 0.85
CA GLY A 214 -28.87 5.91 1.36
C GLY A 214 -29.13 7.17 0.53
N LYS A 215 -29.34 7.06 -0.80
CA LYS A 215 -29.88 8.10 -1.68
C LYS A 215 -29.90 7.61 -3.14
N THR A 216 -31.11 7.44 -3.67
CA THR A 216 -31.46 7.40 -5.11
C THR A 216 -30.93 6.21 -5.92
N CYS A 217 -31.63 5.08 -5.88
CA CYS A 217 -31.87 4.30 -7.10
C CYS A 217 -33.07 3.35 -6.90
N LEU A 218 -34.23 3.79 -7.36
CA LEU A 218 -35.31 2.90 -7.79
C LEU A 218 -34.86 2.28 -9.11
N ILE A 219 -34.47 1.02 -9.11
CA ILE A 219 -34.47 0.21 -10.33
C ILE A 219 -35.34 -1.01 -10.03
N ASN A 220 -36.52 -0.99 -10.65
CA ASN A 220 -37.47 -2.09 -10.63
C ASN A 220 -36.81 -3.38 -11.11
N GLN A 221 -37.18 -4.47 -10.45
CA GLN A 221 -36.87 -5.83 -10.84
C GLN A 221 -37.29 -6.08 -12.29
N GLU A 222 -36.34 -6.31 -13.19
CA GLU A 222 -36.56 -7.16 -14.35
C GLU A 222 -35.41 -8.18 -14.44
N HIS A 223 -35.79 -9.44 -14.23
CA HIS A 223 -34.95 -10.59 -14.47
C HIS A 223 -34.53 -10.63 -15.94
N SER A 224 -33.27 -11.00 -16.19
CA SER A 224 -32.65 -11.31 -17.50
C SER A 224 -31.99 -10.16 -18.27
N ALA A 225 -30.74 -9.81 -17.91
CA ALA A 225 -29.75 -9.27 -18.85
C ALA A 225 -28.34 -9.30 -18.24
N GLN A 226 -27.33 -9.40 -19.10
CA GLN A 226 -25.90 -9.57 -18.77
C GLN A 226 -25.32 -8.45 -17.87
N PRO A 227 -24.35 -8.76 -16.98
CA PRO A 227 -23.83 -7.82 -15.97
C PRO A 227 -23.21 -6.53 -16.52
N SER A 228 -22.77 -6.52 -17.78
CA SER A 228 -22.13 -5.37 -18.42
C SER A 228 -23.10 -4.21 -18.72
N GLN A 229 -24.41 -4.45 -18.78
CA GLN A 229 -25.38 -3.42 -19.15
C GLN A 229 -26.00 -2.68 -17.95
N ALA A 230 -26.08 -3.33 -16.78
CA ALA A 230 -26.64 -2.70 -15.58
C ALA A 230 -25.75 -1.56 -15.04
N PHE A 231 -24.42 -1.71 -15.15
CA PHE A 231 -23.44 -0.77 -14.61
C PHE A 231 -23.44 0.58 -15.33
N ASN A 232 -23.67 0.59 -16.66
CA ASN A 232 -23.69 1.81 -17.47
C ASN A 232 -24.86 2.77 -17.18
N SER A 233 -25.90 2.32 -16.48
CA SER A 233 -27.05 3.16 -16.10
C SER A 233 -26.83 3.94 -14.81
N CYS A 234 -25.92 3.49 -13.94
CA CYS A 234 -25.72 4.06 -12.60
C CYS A 234 -24.63 5.15 -12.54
N CYS A 235 -23.81 5.27 -13.59
CA CYS A 235 -22.66 6.20 -13.66
C CYS A 235 -22.86 7.35 -14.66
N LYS A 236 -24.11 7.78 -14.92
CA LYS A 236 -24.40 9.05 -15.60
C LYS A 236 -24.80 10.14 -14.59
#